data_AF-A0AAP0CFA9-F1
#
_entry.id   AF-A0AAP0CFA9-F1
#
_cell.length_a   1.000
_cell.length_b   1.000
_cell.length_c   1.000
_cell.angle_alpha   90.00
_cell.angle_beta   90.00
_cell.angle_gamma   90.00
#
_symmetry.space_group_name_H-M   'P 1'
#
loop_
_entity.id
_entity.type
_entity.pdbx_description
1 polymer ?
#
loop_
_entity_poly.entity_id
_entity_poly.type
_entity_poly.pdbx_seq_one_letter_code
_entity_poly.pdbx_strand_id
1 'polypeptide(L)'
;MARLLRNISILKRSPLCYSEAPNRCLLGSSFQINSFATKGKKKSKSDGSDSGEENMSKKDLALKQAIDQINTSHGKGSIMFLGQSASPRQVPVISTGSFALDIALGVGGFPKGRVVEIYGPEASGKTTLALHVIAEAQKQGGYCVFVDAEHALDPSLAEAIGVNTRDLLLSQPDSGEQALSLVDTIVRSGSVDVVVVDSVSEVAALVPKSELDGEMGDAHMAMQARLMSQALRKLSHSLSSSQTILIFINQVRSKLATFGFGASSEVTCGGNALKFYASIRLNIRRIGLVKKGDETLGSQVLVKIMKNKLAPPYRTAQFELEFGKGICRESELIELGLKHKFIMKAGGAYYSMGEMKFCGKDAIKRYLAENLSVREELETKLREKLVDEPKKEKEVETTDTEDIIALDSTDEEVTAVEA
;
A
#
# COMPACT_ATOMS: atom_id res chain seq x y z
N MET A 1 21.59 -1.24 -69.09
CA MET A 1 22.06 -2.63 -68.92
C MET A 1 21.83 -2.97 -67.45
N ALA A 2 20.87 -3.82 -67.04
CA ALA A 2 20.72 -5.27 -67.28
C ALA A 2 21.90 -6.05 -66.64
N ARG A 3 21.77 -7.11 -65.81
CA ARG A 3 20.70 -8.08 -65.44
C ARG A 3 20.83 -8.41 -63.92
N LEU A 4 19.88 -8.92 -63.12
CA LEU A 4 18.93 -10.06 -63.22
C LEU A 4 19.59 -11.45 -63.09
N LEU A 5 18.90 -12.38 -62.39
CA LEU A 5 19.16 -13.82 -62.08
C LEU A 5 19.68 -14.07 -60.64
N ARG A 6 19.03 -14.79 -59.70
CA ARG A 6 18.25 -16.07 -59.63
C ARG A 6 19.04 -17.36 -59.91
N ASN A 7 19.13 -18.22 -58.88
CA ASN A 7 19.09 -19.70 -58.80
C ASN A 7 19.31 -20.03 -57.30
N ILE A 8 18.59 -20.88 -56.55
CA ILE A 8 17.79 -22.10 -56.76
C ILE A 8 18.62 -23.32 -57.21
N SER A 9 19.10 -24.10 -56.24
CA SER A 9 19.01 -25.57 -56.15
C SER A 9 19.63 -26.01 -54.80
N ILE A 10 19.06 -26.90 -53.97
CA ILE A 10 18.39 -28.20 -54.12
C ILE A 10 19.36 -29.40 -54.00
N LEU A 11 19.23 -30.05 -52.83
CA LEU A 11 19.45 -31.47 -52.51
C LEU A 11 20.87 -32.11 -52.39
N LYS A 12 20.98 -32.83 -51.26
CA LYS A 12 21.42 -34.24 -51.06
C LYS A 12 22.84 -34.55 -50.54
N ARG A 13 22.81 -35.33 -49.44
CA ARG A 13 23.72 -36.44 -49.05
C ARG A 13 25.14 -36.04 -48.60
N SER A 14 25.80 -36.74 -47.66
CA SER A 14 25.38 -37.74 -46.65
C SER A 14 26.56 -37.96 -45.66
N PRO A 15 26.34 -38.49 -44.44
CA PRO A 15 27.37 -38.55 -43.39
C PRO A 15 28.13 -39.89 -43.32
N LEU A 16 29.32 -39.87 -42.68
CA LEU A 16 30.10 -41.00 -42.15
C LEU A 16 30.82 -40.46 -40.87
N CYS A 17 30.53 -41.01 -39.67
CA CYS A 17 31.30 -42.06 -38.97
C CYS A 17 32.62 -41.56 -38.31
N TYR A 18 33.07 -42.02 -37.12
CA TYR A 18 32.64 -43.13 -36.24
C TYR A 18 32.95 -42.83 -34.75
N SER A 19 32.48 -43.73 -33.88
CA SER A 19 32.83 -43.90 -32.44
C SER A 19 32.13 -42.96 -31.44
N GLU A 20 31.60 -43.41 -30.28
CA GLU A 20 31.36 -44.81 -29.85
C GLU A 20 30.25 -44.94 -28.78
N ALA A 21 30.20 -46.08 -28.06
CA ALA A 21 29.18 -46.51 -27.10
C ALA A 21 29.86 -47.34 -25.96
N PRO A 22 29.19 -48.13 -25.09
CA PRO A 22 27.74 -48.34 -24.82
C PRO A 22 27.38 -47.91 -23.36
N ASN A 23 26.34 -48.34 -22.62
CA ASN A 23 25.29 -49.39 -22.66
C ASN A 23 24.13 -48.94 -21.70
N ARG A 24 22.97 -49.59 -21.43
CA ARG A 24 22.36 -50.89 -21.80
C ARG A 24 20.82 -50.81 -21.61
N CYS A 25 20.04 -51.53 -22.43
CA CYS A 25 18.60 -51.91 -22.31
C CYS A 25 17.53 -50.82 -22.04
N LEU A 26 16.49 -50.58 -22.86
CA LEU A 26 15.51 -51.46 -23.58
C LEU A 26 14.39 -52.05 -22.70
N LEU A 27 13.16 -51.56 -22.90
CA LEU A 27 12.10 -52.30 -23.62
C LEU A 27 10.87 -51.42 -23.87
N GLY A 28 10.22 -51.62 -25.02
CA GLY A 28 8.90 -51.06 -25.33
C GLY A 28 8.27 -51.85 -26.47
N SER A 29 6.95 -51.75 -26.63
CA SER A 29 6.25 -52.21 -27.84
C SER A 29 4.87 -51.57 -27.97
N SER A 30 4.61 -51.03 -29.15
CA SER A 30 3.31 -50.55 -29.66
C SER A 30 2.37 -51.70 -30.05
N PHE A 31 1.06 -51.44 -30.27
CA PHE A 31 0.41 -51.52 -31.61
C PHE A 31 -1.15 -51.35 -31.59
N GLN A 32 -1.60 -50.37 -32.39
CA GLN A 32 -2.81 -50.22 -33.24
C GLN A 32 -4.19 -50.92 -33.01
N ILE A 33 -5.23 -50.07 -32.86
CA ILE A 33 -6.40 -49.81 -33.77
C ILE A 33 -7.45 -50.91 -34.12
N ASN A 34 -8.73 -50.47 -34.20
CA ASN A 34 -10.00 -51.07 -34.72
C ASN A 34 -10.87 -51.88 -33.71
N SER A 35 -12.21 -51.87 -33.75
CA SER A 35 -13.21 -51.02 -34.44
C SER A 35 -14.63 -51.17 -33.82
N PHE A 36 -15.54 -50.23 -34.11
CA PHE A 36 -17.02 -50.23 -33.93
C PHE A 36 -17.75 -51.51 -33.45
N ALA A 37 -18.59 -51.37 -32.42
CA ALA A 37 -19.93 -51.99 -32.33
C ALA A 37 -20.84 -51.28 -31.28
N THR A 38 -22.15 -51.25 -31.51
CA THR A 38 -23.15 -50.53 -30.69
C THR A 38 -23.94 -51.44 -29.73
N LYS A 39 -24.21 -50.98 -28.49
CA LYS A 39 -25.48 -51.12 -27.71
C LYS A 39 -25.29 -50.76 -26.23
N GLY A 40 -26.39 -50.40 -25.54
CA GLY A 40 -26.55 -50.77 -24.12
C GLY A 40 -26.49 -49.68 -23.02
N LYS A 41 -27.40 -48.71 -23.08
CA LYS A 41 -27.78 -47.77 -22.00
C LYS A 41 -27.80 -48.40 -20.57
N LYS A 42 -26.98 -47.88 -19.64
CA LYS A 42 -27.27 -47.88 -18.18
C LYS A 42 -26.58 -46.70 -17.48
N LYS A 43 -27.37 -45.84 -16.81
CA LYS A 43 -26.84 -44.80 -15.89
C LYS A 43 -26.29 -45.49 -14.64
N SER A 44 -25.00 -45.30 -14.34
CA SER A 44 -24.46 -45.51 -12.99
C SER A 44 -24.87 -44.33 -12.10
N LYS A 45 -25.57 -44.62 -11.00
CA LYS A 45 -25.71 -43.66 -9.90
C LYS A 45 -24.33 -43.44 -9.26
N SER A 46 -24.09 -42.24 -8.76
CA SER A 46 -23.01 -41.98 -7.81
C SER A 46 -23.44 -42.47 -6.43
N ASP A 47 -22.78 -43.50 -5.93
CA ASP A 47 -22.62 -43.70 -4.49
C ASP A 47 -21.77 -42.52 -3.95
N GLY A 48 -21.89 -42.06 -2.72
CA GLY A 48 -22.63 -42.61 -1.59
C GLY A 48 -21.92 -42.22 -0.30
N SER A 49 -21.82 -40.92 -0.03
CA SER A 49 -21.15 -40.36 1.15
C SER A 49 -21.92 -39.15 1.69
N ASP A 50 -23.20 -39.37 1.99
CA ASP A 50 -24.06 -38.40 2.65
C ASP A 50 -24.65 -39.03 3.92
N SER A 51 -23.84 -39.00 4.98
CA SER A 51 -24.17 -39.53 6.30
C SER A 51 -23.99 -38.44 7.35
N GLY A 52 -24.80 -37.38 7.23
CA GLY A 52 -24.77 -36.23 8.13
C GLY A 52 -26.02 -35.33 8.13
N GLU A 53 -27.06 -35.62 7.34
CA GLU A 53 -28.21 -34.71 7.18
C GLU A 53 -29.32 -34.87 8.22
N GLU A 54 -29.41 -36.01 8.93
CA GLU A 54 -30.62 -36.42 9.68
C GLU A 54 -30.92 -35.64 10.98
N ASN A 55 -30.17 -34.57 11.29
CA ASN A 55 -30.43 -33.69 12.45
C ASN A 55 -30.27 -32.18 12.16
N MET A 56 -30.42 -31.75 10.89
CA MET A 56 -30.47 -30.31 10.57
C MET A 56 -31.83 -29.70 10.93
N SER A 57 -31.87 -28.52 11.56
CA SER A 57 -33.15 -27.87 11.86
C SER A 57 -33.80 -27.35 10.57
N LYS A 58 -35.14 -27.20 10.58
CA LYS A 58 -35.89 -26.65 9.44
C LYS A 58 -35.39 -25.25 9.02
N LYS A 59 -34.81 -24.48 9.94
CA LYS A 59 -34.20 -23.16 9.64
C LYS A 59 -32.90 -23.32 8.85
N ASP A 60 -32.06 -24.27 9.23
CA ASP A 60 -30.76 -24.49 8.59
C ASP A 60 -30.91 -25.09 7.19
N LEU A 61 -31.91 -25.96 6.99
CA LEU A 61 -32.23 -26.53 5.69
C LEU A 61 -32.75 -25.45 4.73
N ALA A 62 -33.64 -24.57 5.20
CA ALA A 62 -34.08 -23.40 4.42
C ALA A 62 -32.92 -22.42 4.14
N LEU A 63 -32.01 -22.22 5.09
CA LEU A 63 -30.82 -21.37 4.93
C LEU A 63 -29.85 -21.94 3.89
N LYS A 64 -29.56 -23.26 3.92
CA LYS A 64 -28.77 -23.96 2.90
C LYS A 64 -29.39 -23.76 1.51
N GLN A 65 -30.69 -24.01 1.36
CA GLN A 65 -31.40 -23.82 0.08
C GLN A 65 -31.31 -22.38 -0.44
N ALA A 66 -31.44 -21.36 0.43
CA ALA A 66 -31.27 -19.96 0.06
C ALA A 66 -29.82 -19.64 -0.37
N ILE A 67 -28.82 -20.17 0.34
CA ILE A 67 -27.39 -20.04 0.01
C ILE A 67 -27.10 -20.68 -1.36
N ASP A 68 -27.65 -21.86 -1.64
CA ASP A 68 -27.46 -22.57 -2.92
C ASP A 68 -28.14 -21.85 -4.09
N GLN A 69 -29.34 -21.29 -3.87
CA GLN A 69 -30.02 -20.44 -4.85
C GLN A 69 -29.20 -19.20 -5.18
N ILE A 70 -28.69 -18.48 -4.17
CA ILE A 70 -27.86 -17.28 -4.36
C ILE A 70 -26.55 -17.61 -5.07
N ASN A 71 -25.88 -18.71 -4.70
CA ASN A 71 -24.65 -19.16 -5.38
C ASN A 71 -24.91 -19.62 -6.82
N THR A 72 -26.13 -20.08 -7.14
CA THR A 72 -26.53 -20.44 -8.51
C THR A 72 -26.87 -19.20 -9.35
N SER A 73 -27.52 -18.17 -8.77
CA SER A 73 -27.93 -16.97 -9.50
C SER A 73 -26.85 -15.89 -9.63
N HIS A 74 -25.96 -15.76 -8.65
CA HIS A 74 -24.93 -14.71 -8.61
C HIS A 74 -23.49 -15.24 -8.76
N GLY A 75 -23.31 -16.56 -8.73
CA GLY A 75 -22.01 -17.23 -8.87
C GLY A 75 -21.49 -17.85 -7.57
N LYS A 76 -20.59 -18.83 -7.70
CA LYS A 76 -19.99 -19.51 -6.54
C LYS A 76 -19.18 -18.52 -5.71
N GLY A 77 -19.54 -18.37 -4.43
CA GLY A 77 -18.87 -17.47 -3.50
C GLY A 77 -19.56 -16.11 -3.30
N SER A 78 -20.71 -15.87 -3.94
CA SER A 78 -21.51 -14.65 -3.68
C SER A 78 -22.05 -14.57 -2.25
N ILE A 79 -22.28 -15.72 -1.61
CA ILE A 79 -22.61 -15.80 -0.18
C ILE A 79 -21.89 -17.01 0.45
N MET A 80 -21.17 -16.75 1.55
CA MET A 80 -20.42 -17.74 2.31
C MET A 80 -20.44 -17.38 3.80
N PHE A 81 -20.30 -18.37 4.68
CA PHE A 81 -20.05 -18.09 6.10
C PHE A 81 -18.66 -17.45 6.28
N LEU A 82 -18.56 -16.41 7.11
CA LEU A 82 -17.30 -15.67 7.34
C LEU A 82 -16.15 -16.56 7.87
N GLY A 83 -16.46 -17.65 8.57
CA GLY A 83 -15.47 -18.63 9.01
C GLY A 83 -14.98 -19.59 7.91
N GLN A 84 -15.68 -19.67 6.78
CA GLN A 84 -15.43 -20.57 5.65
C GLN A 84 -14.94 -19.84 4.39
N SER A 85 -14.92 -18.50 4.38
CA SER A 85 -14.37 -17.74 3.26
C SER A 85 -12.87 -18.03 3.10
N ALA A 86 -12.48 -18.61 1.98
CA ALA A 86 -11.11 -19.01 1.66
C ALA A 86 -10.15 -17.82 1.41
N SER A 87 -10.60 -16.57 1.58
CA SER A 87 -9.71 -15.42 1.70
C SER A 87 -8.75 -15.63 2.87
N PRO A 88 -7.44 -15.42 2.72
CA PRO A 88 -6.50 -15.65 3.80
C PRO A 88 -6.86 -14.78 5.01
N ARG A 89 -6.79 -15.36 6.23
CA ARG A 89 -7.05 -14.65 7.50
C ARG A 89 -6.14 -13.44 7.72
N GLN A 90 -5.06 -13.35 6.94
CA GLN A 90 -4.18 -12.20 6.83
C GLN A 90 -4.24 -11.70 5.38
N VAL A 91 -4.66 -10.45 5.17
CA VAL A 91 -4.58 -9.79 3.86
C VAL A 91 -3.09 -9.64 3.50
N PRO A 92 -2.64 -10.04 2.30
CA PRO A 92 -1.24 -9.89 1.93
C PRO A 92 -0.84 -8.40 1.94
N VAL A 93 0.38 -8.10 2.40
CA VAL A 93 0.89 -6.74 2.53
C VAL A 93 2.19 -6.54 1.75
N ILE A 94 2.46 -5.30 1.36
CA ILE A 94 3.77 -4.85 0.85
C ILE A 94 4.34 -3.86 1.87
N SER A 95 5.61 -4.01 2.23
CA SER A 95 6.31 -3.09 3.15
C SER A 95 6.27 -1.66 2.61
N THR A 96 6.15 -0.69 3.52
CA THR A 96 6.29 0.74 3.17
C THR A 96 7.74 1.19 2.97
N GLY A 97 8.69 0.29 3.20
CA GLY A 97 10.12 0.57 3.21
C GLY A 97 10.64 1.20 4.50
N SER A 98 9.74 1.66 5.38
CA SER A 98 9.98 2.12 6.75
C SER A 98 9.53 1.04 7.73
N PHE A 99 10.45 0.52 8.52
CA PHE A 99 10.18 -0.46 9.56
C PHE A 99 9.31 0.16 10.67
N ALA A 100 9.59 1.41 11.05
CA ALA A 100 8.78 2.16 12.01
C ALA A 100 7.32 2.33 11.56
N LEU A 101 7.08 2.59 10.27
CA LEU A 101 5.73 2.73 9.73
C LEU A 101 5.01 1.37 9.60
N ASP A 102 5.70 0.32 9.17
CA ASP A 102 5.12 -1.03 9.04
C ASP A 102 4.61 -1.57 10.39
N ILE A 103 5.35 -1.31 11.48
CA ILE A 103 4.91 -1.60 12.85
C ILE A 103 3.72 -0.72 13.25
N ALA A 104 3.77 0.59 12.97
CA ALA A 104 2.70 1.51 13.31
C ALA A 104 1.38 1.15 12.59
N LEU A 105 1.46 0.63 11.36
CA LEU A 105 0.32 0.10 10.59
C LEU A 105 -0.28 -1.19 11.19
N GLY A 106 0.46 -1.90 12.05
CA GLY A 106 0.02 -3.10 12.79
C GLY A 106 -0.14 -4.37 11.93
N VAL A 107 -0.24 -4.23 10.61
CA VAL A 107 -0.29 -5.34 9.64
C VAL A 107 1.03 -5.57 8.90
N GLY A 108 2.08 -4.78 9.19
CA GLY A 108 3.40 -4.93 8.57
C GLY A 108 3.56 -4.32 7.18
N GLY A 109 2.63 -3.45 6.74
CA GLY A 109 2.73 -2.77 5.44
C GLY A 109 1.38 -2.30 4.89
N PHE A 110 1.34 -1.98 3.60
CA PHE A 110 0.10 -1.65 2.88
C PHE A 110 -0.61 -2.91 2.37
N PRO A 111 -1.93 -3.05 2.61
CA PRO A 111 -2.71 -4.23 2.26
C PRO A 111 -3.05 -4.25 0.77
N LYS A 112 -2.78 -5.39 0.12
CA LYS A 112 -3.18 -5.72 -1.24
C LYS A 112 -4.71 -5.65 -1.42
N GLY A 113 -5.11 -5.24 -2.62
CA GLY A 113 -6.50 -5.06 -3.04
C GLY A 113 -7.25 -3.91 -2.39
N ARG A 114 -6.53 -2.89 -1.86
CA ARG A 114 -7.11 -1.75 -1.14
C ARG A 114 -6.59 -0.41 -1.64
N VAL A 115 -7.38 0.62 -1.37
CA VAL A 115 -6.99 2.04 -1.56
C VAL A 115 -6.25 2.55 -0.32
N VAL A 116 -5.13 3.23 -0.53
CA VAL A 116 -4.35 3.97 0.47
C VAL A 116 -4.28 5.44 0.05
N GLU A 117 -4.42 6.37 1.00
CA GLU A 117 -4.21 7.80 0.75
C GLU A 117 -3.03 8.31 1.59
N ILE A 118 -2.06 8.93 0.94
CA ILE A 118 -0.90 9.59 1.56
C ILE A 118 -1.06 11.09 1.33
N TYR A 119 -1.30 11.86 2.39
CA TYR A 119 -1.56 13.29 2.27
C TYR A 119 -0.72 14.11 3.24
N GLY A 120 -0.37 15.32 2.83
CA GLY A 120 0.47 16.22 3.63
C GLY A 120 0.92 17.46 2.86
N PRO A 121 1.61 18.40 3.54
CA PRO A 121 2.20 19.59 2.92
C PRO A 121 3.16 19.26 1.77
N GLU A 122 3.56 20.27 1.02
CA GLU A 122 4.69 20.19 0.07
C GLU A 122 5.99 19.78 0.78
N ALA A 123 6.92 19.17 0.03
CA ALA A 123 8.23 18.71 0.53
C ALA A 123 8.20 17.84 1.81
N SER A 124 7.08 17.17 2.10
CA SER A 124 6.90 16.29 3.28
C SER A 124 7.36 14.85 3.06
N GLY A 125 7.71 14.46 1.82
CA GLY A 125 8.17 13.11 1.48
C GLY A 125 7.07 12.15 0.95
N LYS A 126 5.92 12.67 0.48
CA LYS A 126 4.81 11.87 -0.06
C LYS A 126 5.26 10.92 -1.19
N THR A 127 5.84 11.49 -2.24
CA THR A 127 6.38 10.78 -3.41
C THR A 127 7.50 9.83 -3.02
N THR A 128 8.43 10.27 -2.15
CA THR A 128 9.51 9.44 -1.61
C THR A 128 8.98 8.16 -0.94
N LEU A 129 7.96 8.28 -0.08
CA LEU A 129 7.34 7.13 0.58
C LEU A 129 6.65 6.19 -0.43
N ALA A 130 6.00 6.72 -1.47
CA ALA A 130 5.38 5.90 -2.51
C ALA A 130 6.43 5.18 -3.39
N LEU A 131 7.57 5.82 -3.69
CA LEU A 131 8.69 5.21 -4.40
C LEU A 131 9.33 4.08 -3.57
N HIS A 132 9.40 4.20 -2.24
CA HIS A 132 9.84 3.09 -1.39
C HIS A 132 8.87 1.89 -1.45
N VAL A 133 7.56 2.11 -1.46
CA VAL A 133 6.58 1.01 -1.63
C VAL A 133 6.73 0.33 -2.99
N ILE A 134 6.98 1.11 -4.06
CA ILE A 134 7.29 0.58 -5.40
C ILE A 134 8.56 -0.26 -5.36
N ALA A 135 9.64 0.23 -4.75
CA ALA A 135 10.90 -0.52 -4.63
C ALA A 135 10.72 -1.84 -3.86
N GLU A 136 9.92 -1.85 -2.77
CA GLU A 136 9.61 -3.08 -2.03
C GLU A 136 8.71 -4.04 -2.81
N ALA A 137 7.76 -3.53 -3.61
CA ALA A 137 6.95 -4.35 -4.51
C ALA A 137 7.78 -4.99 -5.63
N GLN A 138 8.67 -4.22 -6.27
CA GLN A 138 9.58 -4.72 -7.31
C GLN A 138 10.59 -5.75 -6.77
N LYS A 139 11.08 -5.59 -5.52
CA LYS A 139 11.91 -6.62 -4.85
C LYS A 139 11.17 -7.95 -4.65
N GLN A 140 9.85 -7.93 -4.54
CA GLN A 140 9.01 -9.13 -4.51
C GLN A 140 8.67 -9.69 -5.90
N GLY A 141 9.21 -9.10 -6.98
CA GLY A 141 8.92 -9.46 -8.36
C GLY A 141 7.56 -8.93 -8.87
N GLY A 142 6.94 -8.00 -8.15
CA GLY A 142 5.65 -7.40 -8.54
C GLY A 142 5.80 -6.28 -9.56
N TYR A 143 4.80 -6.14 -10.44
CA TYR A 143 4.76 -5.03 -11.39
C TYR A 143 4.21 -3.77 -10.74
N CYS A 144 4.79 -2.62 -11.11
CA CYS A 144 4.42 -1.31 -10.57
C CYS A 144 4.10 -0.31 -11.67
N VAL A 145 3.11 0.54 -11.41
CA VAL A 145 2.71 1.64 -12.28
C VAL A 145 2.75 2.95 -11.50
N PHE A 146 3.37 3.96 -12.08
CA PHE A 146 3.37 5.33 -11.57
C PHE A 146 2.60 6.22 -12.56
N VAL A 147 1.48 6.76 -12.11
CA VAL A 147 0.72 7.77 -12.85
C VAL A 147 1.20 9.14 -12.36
N ASP A 148 2.16 9.69 -13.11
CA ASP A 148 2.76 11.00 -12.87
C ASP A 148 1.84 12.08 -13.46
N ALA A 149 1.03 12.62 -12.57
CA ALA A 149 0.02 13.63 -12.83
C ALA A 149 0.60 15.05 -12.59
N GLU A 150 1.62 15.18 -11.73
CA GLU A 150 2.33 16.46 -11.50
C GLU A 150 3.48 16.71 -12.51
N HIS A 151 3.81 15.74 -13.38
CA HIS A 151 4.97 15.78 -14.29
C HIS A 151 6.31 16.05 -13.58
N ALA A 152 6.42 15.59 -12.33
CA ALA A 152 7.45 16.00 -11.37
C ALA A 152 8.34 14.84 -10.88
N LEU A 153 8.17 13.63 -11.44
CA LEU A 153 8.97 12.47 -11.07
C LEU A 153 10.42 12.59 -11.59
N ASP A 154 11.40 12.67 -10.67
CA ASP A 154 12.81 12.51 -11.00
C ASP A 154 13.21 11.03 -11.04
N PRO A 155 13.62 10.49 -12.22
CA PRO A 155 14.10 9.11 -12.32
C PRO A 155 15.36 8.85 -11.48
N SER A 156 16.23 9.86 -11.32
CA SER A 156 17.49 9.75 -10.60
C SER A 156 17.26 9.45 -9.11
N LEU A 157 16.30 10.16 -8.50
CA LEU A 157 15.85 9.89 -7.14
C LEU A 157 15.18 8.51 -7.01
N ALA A 158 14.40 8.08 -8.00
CA ALA A 158 13.77 6.76 -7.99
C ALA A 158 14.83 5.64 -8.01
N GLU A 159 15.84 5.73 -8.89
CA GLU A 159 16.95 4.77 -8.94
C GLU A 159 17.75 4.75 -7.63
N ALA A 160 18.02 5.92 -7.03
CA ALA A 160 18.75 6.01 -5.78
C ALA A 160 17.98 5.45 -4.56
N ILE A 161 16.65 5.46 -4.60
CA ILE A 161 15.76 4.78 -3.65
C ILE A 161 15.76 3.24 -3.85
N GLY A 162 16.24 2.77 -5.01
CA GLY A 162 16.26 1.36 -5.39
C GLY A 162 15.03 0.91 -6.20
N VAL A 163 14.33 1.85 -6.86
CA VAL A 163 13.30 1.53 -7.86
C VAL A 163 13.98 1.11 -9.16
N ASN A 164 13.54 0.01 -9.74
CA ASN A 164 13.94 -0.40 -11.08
C ASN A 164 13.14 0.39 -12.11
N THR A 165 13.75 1.45 -12.65
CA THR A 165 13.16 2.36 -13.65
C THR A 165 12.86 1.70 -14.99
N ARG A 166 13.50 0.56 -15.31
CA ARG A 166 13.25 -0.17 -16.58
C ARG A 166 11.93 -0.93 -16.57
N ASP A 167 11.58 -1.46 -15.39
CA ASP A 167 10.37 -2.26 -15.17
C ASP A 167 9.27 -1.47 -14.43
N LEU A 168 9.41 -0.14 -14.35
CA LEU A 168 8.39 0.77 -13.85
C LEU A 168 7.57 1.34 -15.01
N LEU A 169 6.27 1.09 -15.02
CA LEU A 169 5.36 1.66 -16.01
C LEU A 169 4.99 3.10 -15.62
N LEU A 170 5.58 4.08 -16.31
CA LEU A 170 5.24 5.50 -16.17
C LEU A 170 4.08 5.87 -17.10
N SER A 171 3.10 6.60 -16.59
CA SER A 171 2.02 7.21 -17.37
C SER A 171 1.87 8.68 -17.00
N GLN A 172 1.87 9.56 -18.00
CA GLN A 172 1.61 10.99 -17.86
C GLN A 172 0.29 11.32 -18.60
N PRO A 173 -0.85 11.38 -17.89
CA PRO A 173 -2.18 11.55 -18.50
C PRO A 173 -2.54 13.04 -18.69
N ASP A 174 -3.23 13.35 -19.78
CA ASP A 174 -3.65 14.73 -20.10
C ASP A 174 -4.89 15.19 -19.29
N SER A 175 -5.66 14.25 -18.72
CA SER A 175 -6.82 14.59 -17.88
C SER A 175 -7.15 13.56 -16.79
N GLY A 176 -7.94 13.99 -15.80
CA GLY A 176 -8.32 13.13 -14.67
C GLY A 176 -9.15 11.91 -15.05
N GLU A 177 -9.97 12.03 -16.09
CA GLU A 177 -10.76 10.93 -16.63
C GLU A 177 -9.86 9.88 -17.30
N GLN A 178 -8.84 10.32 -18.03
CA GLN A 178 -7.85 9.46 -18.68
C GLN A 178 -7.00 8.74 -17.63
N ALA A 179 -6.52 9.46 -16.61
CA ALA A 179 -5.78 8.91 -15.48
C ALA A 179 -6.58 7.78 -14.79
N LEU A 180 -7.84 8.07 -14.41
CA LEU A 180 -8.68 7.10 -13.69
C LEU A 180 -9.14 5.94 -14.58
N SER A 181 -9.30 6.15 -15.89
CA SER A 181 -9.61 5.09 -16.87
C SER A 181 -8.42 4.16 -17.11
N LEU A 182 -7.20 4.71 -17.15
CA LEU A 182 -5.95 3.94 -17.22
C LEU A 182 -5.77 3.09 -15.96
N VAL A 183 -5.99 3.67 -14.77
CA VAL A 183 -5.97 2.91 -13.50
C VAL A 183 -7.02 1.79 -13.50
N ASP A 184 -8.27 2.02 -13.93
CA ASP A 184 -9.31 0.98 -14.01
C ASP A 184 -8.94 -0.15 -14.98
N THR A 185 -8.33 0.19 -16.12
CA THR A 185 -7.85 -0.79 -17.11
C THR A 185 -6.73 -1.66 -16.55
N ILE A 186 -5.74 -1.03 -15.91
CA ILE A 186 -4.57 -1.68 -15.31
C ILE A 186 -4.99 -2.58 -14.14
N VAL A 187 -5.81 -2.07 -13.21
CA VAL A 187 -6.32 -2.84 -12.07
C VAL A 187 -7.15 -4.04 -12.57
N ARG A 188 -7.97 -3.87 -13.61
CA ARG A 188 -8.75 -4.98 -14.20
C ARG A 188 -7.88 -6.04 -14.88
N SER A 189 -6.67 -5.71 -15.32
CA SER A 189 -5.73 -6.70 -15.87
C SER A 189 -5.23 -7.73 -14.84
N GLY A 190 -5.35 -7.43 -13.54
CA GLY A 190 -4.87 -8.30 -12.46
C GLY A 190 -3.35 -8.54 -12.46
N SER A 191 -2.59 -7.82 -13.28
CA SER A 191 -1.16 -8.08 -13.54
C SER A 191 -0.22 -7.10 -12.81
N VAL A 192 -0.76 -6.19 -12.00
CA VAL A 192 -0.01 -5.11 -11.33
C VAL A 192 -0.27 -5.13 -9.82
N ASP A 193 0.78 -5.06 -9.03
CA ASP A 193 0.73 -5.13 -7.57
C ASP A 193 0.54 -3.76 -6.92
N VAL A 194 1.16 -2.71 -7.47
CA VAL A 194 1.10 -1.34 -6.95
C VAL A 194 0.84 -0.35 -8.08
N VAL A 195 -0.16 0.50 -7.89
CA VAL A 195 -0.43 1.67 -8.72
C VAL A 195 -0.35 2.91 -7.82
N VAL A 196 0.56 3.83 -8.15
CA VAL A 196 0.67 5.15 -7.52
C VAL A 196 0.06 6.20 -8.43
N VAL A 197 -0.72 7.11 -7.87
CA VAL A 197 -1.24 8.31 -8.56
C VAL A 197 -0.70 9.54 -7.83
N ASP A 198 0.25 10.24 -8.47
CA ASP A 198 0.94 11.41 -7.93
C ASP A 198 0.71 12.65 -8.80
N SER A 199 -0.20 13.57 -8.47
CA SER A 199 -1.08 13.58 -7.30
C SER A 199 -2.54 13.85 -7.64
N VAL A 200 -3.41 13.61 -6.65
CA VAL A 200 -4.84 13.95 -6.68
C VAL A 200 -5.06 15.46 -6.75
N SER A 201 -4.05 16.29 -6.46
CA SER A 201 -4.17 17.73 -6.52
C SER A 201 -2.86 18.48 -6.72
N GLU A 202 -2.58 18.76 -7.98
CA GLU A 202 -2.32 20.15 -8.36
C GLU A 202 -2.99 20.47 -9.70
N VAL A 203 -2.81 21.70 -10.19
CA VAL A 203 -3.75 22.48 -11.04
C VAL A 203 -3.95 21.94 -12.48
N ALA A 204 -3.50 20.72 -12.79
CA ALA A 204 -3.61 20.10 -14.11
C ALA A 204 -4.30 18.72 -14.16
N ALA A 205 -4.20 17.89 -13.12
CA ALA A 205 -4.06 16.45 -13.38
C ALA A 205 -5.29 15.56 -13.14
N LEU A 206 -6.07 15.82 -12.07
CA LEU A 206 -7.42 15.24 -11.91
C LEU A 206 -8.55 16.20 -12.33
N VAL A 207 -8.18 17.20 -13.14
CA VAL A 207 -9.08 18.13 -13.78
C VAL A 207 -9.95 17.35 -14.81
N PRO A 208 -11.29 17.44 -14.75
CA PRO A 208 -12.18 16.90 -15.78
C PRO A 208 -11.91 17.56 -17.13
N LYS A 209 -12.14 16.87 -18.25
CA LYS A 209 -11.85 17.43 -19.57
C LYS A 209 -12.58 18.76 -19.82
N SER A 210 -13.84 18.83 -19.39
CA SER A 210 -14.65 20.04 -19.47
C SER A 210 -14.19 21.23 -18.62
N GLU A 211 -13.22 21.05 -17.70
CA GLU A 211 -12.56 22.15 -16.96
C GLU A 211 -11.20 22.51 -17.60
N LEU A 212 -10.58 21.60 -18.38
CA LEU A 212 -9.42 21.90 -19.23
C LEU A 212 -9.80 22.61 -20.54
N ASP A 213 -10.95 22.23 -21.12
CA ASP A 213 -11.51 22.79 -22.35
C ASP A 213 -12.29 24.12 -22.11
N GLY A 214 -12.47 24.53 -20.85
CA GLY A 214 -13.23 25.73 -20.43
C GLY A 214 -12.38 27.01 -20.35
N GLU A 215 -13.04 28.16 -20.12
CA GLU A 215 -12.33 29.42 -19.96
C GLU A 215 -11.83 29.62 -18.52
N MET A 216 -10.69 30.30 -18.34
CA MET A 216 -10.11 30.58 -17.02
C MET A 216 -11.02 31.50 -16.20
N GLY A 217 -11.83 30.90 -15.33
CA GLY A 217 -12.84 31.59 -14.52
C GLY A 217 -14.19 30.88 -14.47
N ASP A 218 -14.41 29.86 -15.32
CA ASP A 218 -15.65 29.09 -15.33
C ASP A 218 -15.91 28.34 -14.02
N ALA A 219 -17.16 28.43 -13.54
CA ALA A 219 -17.56 27.94 -12.23
C ALA A 219 -17.80 26.41 -12.20
N HIS A 220 -16.73 25.61 -12.35
CA HIS A 220 -16.76 24.14 -12.33
C HIS A 220 -16.95 23.52 -10.93
N MET A 221 -18.02 23.92 -10.24
CA MET A 221 -18.27 23.50 -8.86
C MET A 221 -18.39 21.98 -8.70
N ALA A 222 -17.49 21.41 -7.89
CA ALA A 222 -17.49 20.03 -7.42
C ALA A 222 -17.40 18.91 -8.48
N MET A 223 -17.03 19.21 -9.74
CA MET A 223 -16.91 18.17 -10.78
C MET A 223 -15.84 17.11 -10.44
N GLN A 224 -14.67 17.54 -9.98
CA GLN A 224 -13.59 16.66 -9.49
C GLN A 224 -14.07 15.67 -8.41
N ALA A 225 -14.89 16.13 -7.44
CA ALA A 225 -15.43 15.29 -6.38
C ALA A 225 -16.46 14.27 -6.90
N ARG A 226 -17.24 14.61 -7.93
CA ARG A 226 -18.17 13.70 -8.61
C ARG A 226 -17.42 12.62 -9.39
N LEU A 227 -16.40 13.02 -10.16
CA LEU A 227 -15.52 12.12 -10.93
C LEU A 227 -14.86 11.10 -9.99
N MET A 228 -14.22 11.56 -8.90
CA MET A 228 -13.61 10.69 -7.89
C MET A 228 -14.61 9.74 -7.23
N SER A 229 -15.83 10.21 -6.93
CA SER A 229 -16.89 9.36 -6.36
C SER A 229 -17.33 8.25 -7.31
N GLN A 230 -17.37 8.51 -8.62
CA GLN A 230 -17.73 7.55 -9.64
C GLN A 230 -16.60 6.55 -9.93
N ALA A 231 -15.36 7.04 -10.04
CA ALA A 231 -14.19 6.21 -10.30
C ALA A 231 -13.91 5.24 -9.14
N LEU A 232 -13.84 5.74 -7.89
CA LEU A 232 -13.60 4.90 -6.71
C LEU A 232 -14.68 3.83 -6.53
N ARG A 233 -15.94 4.12 -6.88
CA ARG A 233 -17.03 3.13 -6.85
C ARG A 233 -16.79 1.97 -7.84
N LYS A 234 -16.28 2.25 -9.04
CA LYS A 234 -15.91 1.20 -10.03
C LYS A 234 -14.65 0.45 -9.56
N LEU A 235 -13.61 1.18 -9.20
CA LEU A 235 -12.31 0.64 -8.81
C LEU A 235 -12.37 -0.26 -7.57
N SER A 236 -13.22 0.05 -6.58
CA SER A 236 -13.25 -0.69 -5.32
C SER A 236 -13.56 -2.18 -5.46
N HIS A 237 -14.27 -2.60 -6.50
CA HIS A 237 -14.50 -4.02 -6.79
C HIS A 237 -13.29 -4.64 -7.51
N SER A 238 -12.82 -3.99 -8.58
CA SER A 238 -11.65 -4.41 -9.37
C SER A 238 -10.38 -4.55 -8.52
N LEU A 239 -10.17 -3.68 -7.54
CA LEU A 239 -9.03 -3.76 -6.61
C LEU A 239 -9.09 -5.02 -5.74
N SER A 240 -10.28 -5.35 -5.20
CA SER A 240 -10.43 -6.51 -4.33
C SER A 240 -10.24 -7.84 -5.06
N SER A 241 -10.53 -7.92 -6.36
CA SER A 241 -10.30 -9.13 -7.18
C SER A 241 -8.87 -9.23 -7.71
N SER A 242 -8.27 -8.12 -8.13
CA SER A 242 -6.88 -8.05 -8.65
C SER A 242 -5.80 -8.13 -7.58
N GLN A 243 -6.13 -7.84 -6.32
CA GLN A 243 -5.16 -7.68 -5.23
C GLN A 243 -4.18 -6.49 -5.42
N THR A 244 -4.41 -5.59 -6.38
CA THR A 244 -3.60 -4.37 -6.57
C THR A 244 -3.76 -3.38 -5.41
N ILE A 245 -2.66 -2.78 -4.94
CA ILE A 245 -2.66 -1.62 -4.04
C ILE A 245 -2.79 -0.35 -4.89
N LEU A 246 -3.78 0.49 -4.57
CA LEU A 246 -3.92 1.81 -5.20
C LEU A 246 -3.58 2.90 -4.20
N ILE A 247 -2.45 3.58 -4.43
CA ILE A 247 -1.93 4.66 -3.59
C ILE A 247 -2.27 5.99 -4.27
N PHE A 248 -3.06 6.81 -3.59
CA PHE A 248 -3.28 8.21 -3.98
C PHE A 248 -2.41 9.12 -3.13
N ILE A 249 -1.55 9.90 -3.77
CA ILE A 249 -0.89 11.04 -3.13
C ILE A 249 -1.82 12.25 -3.24
N ASN A 250 -1.96 13.01 -2.15
CA ASN A 250 -2.87 14.15 -2.08
C ASN A 250 -2.21 15.31 -1.34
N GLN A 251 -2.57 16.55 -1.67
CA GLN A 251 -2.07 17.70 -0.94
C GLN A 251 -3.07 18.14 0.14
N VAL A 252 -2.60 19.01 1.04
CA VAL A 252 -3.43 19.66 2.07
C VAL A 252 -3.71 21.08 1.64
N ARG A 253 -4.97 21.51 1.78
CA ARG A 253 -5.39 22.90 1.65
C ARG A 253 -6.08 23.36 2.93
N SER A 254 -5.95 24.63 3.26
CA SER A 254 -6.65 25.25 4.39
C SER A 254 -8.10 25.52 4.00
N LYS A 255 -9.07 24.98 4.75
CA LYS A 255 -10.46 25.41 4.59
C LYS A 255 -10.64 26.77 5.26
N LEU A 256 -11.06 27.79 4.51
CA LEU A 256 -11.54 29.05 5.11
C LEU A 256 -12.75 28.73 6.00
N ALA A 257 -12.65 29.06 7.29
CA ALA A 257 -13.76 28.98 8.22
C ALA A 257 -14.75 30.12 7.89
N THR A 258 -15.99 29.76 7.54
CA THR A 258 -16.96 30.75 7.04
C THR A 258 -17.49 31.68 8.13
N PHE A 259 -17.51 31.22 9.39
CA PHE A 259 -17.79 32.03 10.58
C PHE A 259 -16.92 31.55 11.77
N GLY A 260 -16.74 32.40 12.78
CA GLY A 260 -15.59 32.38 13.71
C GLY A 260 -15.44 31.20 14.68
N PHE A 261 -14.31 31.21 15.40
CA PHE A 261 -13.90 30.28 16.47
C PHE A 261 -13.57 28.83 16.11
N GLY A 262 -13.39 28.50 14.82
CA GLY A 262 -12.76 27.25 14.39
C GLY A 262 -11.27 27.41 14.06
N ALA A 263 -10.39 26.56 14.60
CA ALA A 263 -9.03 26.41 14.08
C ALA A 263 -9.08 25.99 12.59
N SER A 264 -8.11 26.44 11.79
CA SER A 264 -8.07 26.17 10.35
C SER A 264 -7.99 24.65 10.07
N SER A 265 -9.12 24.07 9.66
CA SER A 265 -9.18 22.63 9.40
C SER A 265 -8.48 22.30 8.08
N GLU A 266 -7.41 21.53 8.15
CA GLU A 266 -6.75 20.94 6.99
C GLU A 266 -7.71 20.00 6.25
N VAL A 267 -7.93 20.27 4.96
CA VAL A 267 -8.76 19.45 4.07
C VAL A 267 -7.93 18.91 2.92
N THR A 268 -8.24 17.68 2.53
CA THR A 268 -7.68 17.01 1.36
C THR A 268 -8.55 17.29 0.13
N CYS A 269 -7.92 17.38 -1.03
CA CYS A 269 -8.58 17.61 -2.32
C CYS A 269 -9.33 16.36 -2.82
N GLY A 270 -10.11 16.50 -3.90
CA GLY A 270 -10.91 15.41 -4.48
C GLY A 270 -12.22 15.09 -3.72
N GLY A 271 -12.62 15.94 -2.77
CA GLY A 271 -13.85 15.78 -1.99
C GLY A 271 -13.77 14.74 -0.87
N ASN A 272 -14.90 14.15 -0.49
CA ASN A 272 -14.97 13.21 0.64
C ASN A 272 -14.89 11.73 0.25
N ALA A 273 -15.05 11.37 -1.03
CA ALA A 273 -15.11 9.97 -1.46
C ALA A 273 -13.86 9.17 -1.08
N LEU A 274 -12.67 9.71 -1.37
CA LEU A 274 -11.39 9.06 -1.04
C LEU A 274 -11.27 8.76 0.45
N LYS A 275 -11.75 9.67 1.32
CA LYS A 275 -11.77 9.49 2.79
C LYS A 275 -12.57 8.27 3.24
N PHE A 276 -13.62 7.88 2.52
CA PHE A 276 -14.45 6.71 2.83
C PHE A 276 -13.89 5.41 2.22
N TYR A 277 -13.51 5.43 0.94
CA TYR A 277 -12.98 4.27 0.24
C TYR A 277 -11.60 3.83 0.77
N ALA A 278 -10.69 4.77 1.04
CA ALA A 278 -9.37 4.49 1.60
C ALA A 278 -9.46 3.58 2.84
N SER A 279 -8.70 2.49 2.83
CA SER A 279 -8.54 1.59 3.98
C SER A 279 -7.52 2.12 4.97
N ILE A 280 -6.48 2.80 4.46
CA ILE A 280 -5.45 3.47 5.25
C ILE A 280 -5.36 4.92 4.77
N ARG A 281 -5.27 5.87 5.71
CA ARG A 281 -4.99 7.29 5.43
C ARG A 281 -3.81 7.73 6.28
N LEU A 282 -2.76 8.24 5.64
CA LEU A 282 -1.55 8.74 6.27
C LEU A 282 -1.48 10.26 6.15
N ASN A 283 -1.27 10.94 7.27
CA ASN A 283 -0.91 12.36 7.32
C ASN A 283 0.60 12.46 7.55
N ILE A 284 1.34 12.86 6.52
CA ILE A 284 2.81 12.95 6.52
C ILE A 284 3.24 14.42 6.64
N ARG A 285 4.17 14.71 7.57
CA ARG A 285 4.65 16.06 7.86
C ARG A 285 6.13 16.07 8.16
N ARG A 286 6.86 17.06 7.63
CA ARG A 286 8.22 17.36 8.04
C ARG A 286 8.21 18.04 9.41
N ILE A 287 8.86 17.46 10.42
CA ILE A 287 9.02 18.05 11.76
C ILE A 287 10.24 18.98 11.79
N GLY A 288 11.32 18.56 11.15
CA GLY A 288 12.63 19.23 11.25
C GLY A 288 13.57 18.85 10.12
N LEU A 289 14.81 19.35 10.21
CA LEU A 289 15.89 19.11 9.26
C LEU A 289 17.02 18.38 9.96
N VAL A 290 17.56 17.35 9.29
CA VAL A 290 18.74 16.61 9.75
C VAL A 290 19.97 17.35 9.25
N LYS A 291 20.76 17.90 10.17
CA LYS A 291 21.97 18.68 9.85
C LYS A 291 23.23 18.02 10.40
N LYS A 292 24.36 18.28 9.73
CA LYS A 292 25.69 17.86 10.16
C LYS A 292 26.68 19.01 9.97
N GLY A 293 26.97 19.71 11.05
CA GLY A 293 27.56 21.05 10.94
C GLY A 293 26.58 21.98 10.23
N ASP A 294 27.05 22.69 9.21
CA ASP A 294 26.23 23.62 8.43
C ASP A 294 25.43 22.95 7.30
N GLU A 295 25.82 21.75 6.88
CA GLU A 295 25.16 21.02 5.80
C GLU A 295 23.83 20.38 6.27
N THR A 296 22.79 20.49 5.43
CA THR A 296 21.50 19.83 5.66
C THR A 296 21.43 18.54 4.85
N LEU A 297 21.57 17.40 5.53
CA LEU A 297 21.62 16.06 4.92
C LEU A 297 20.23 15.49 4.62
N GLY A 298 19.18 16.00 5.27
CA GLY A 298 17.86 15.39 5.17
C GLY A 298 16.75 16.10 5.95
N SER A 299 15.61 15.44 6.01
CA SER A 299 14.40 15.89 6.70
C SER A 299 13.91 14.84 7.69
N GLN A 300 13.54 15.26 8.90
CA GLN A 300 12.87 14.39 9.86
C GLN A 300 11.36 14.47 9.65
N VAL A 301 10.71 13.31 9.54
CA VAL A 301 9.32 13.18 9.10
C VAL A 301 8.49 12.43 10.15
N LEU A 302 7.28 12.94 10.39
CA LEU A 302 6.22 12.29 11.16
C LEU A 302 5.15 11.78 10.20
N VAL A 303 4.79 10.51 10.34
CA VAL A 303 3.61 9.92 9.71
C VAL A 303 2.59 9.60 10.80
N LYS A 304 1.40 10.19 10.73
CA LYS A 304 0.25 9.87 11.60
C LYS A 304 -0.79 9.08 10.82
N ILE A 305 -1.17 7.91 11.33
CA ILE A 305 -2.18 7.04 10.71
C ILE A 305 -3.56 7.57 11.08
N MET A 306 -4.15 8.39 10.22
CA MET A 306 -5.44 9.05 10.46
C MET A 306 -6.65 8.13 10.22
N LYS A 307 -6.44 7.00 9.54
CA LYS A 307 -7.42 5.93 9.37
C LYS A 307 -6.70 4.61 9.13
N ASN A 308 -7.19 3.53 9.73
CA ASN A 308 -6.78 2.17 9.45
C ASN A 308 -8.02 1.26 9.60
N LYS A 309 -8.29 0.41 8.59
CA LYS A 309 -9.41 -0.55 8.59
C LYS A 309 -9.00 -1.97 9.01
N LEU A 310 -7.71 -2.25 9.24
CA LEU A 310 -7.21 -3.59 9.56
C LEU A 310 -6.55 -3.71 10.94
N ALA A 311 -6.05 -2.60 11.49
CA ALA A 311 -5.47 -2.53 12.83
C ALA A 311 -5.82 -1.17 13.49
N PRO A 312 -5.50 -0.94 14.77
CA PRO A 312 -5.85 0.31 15.47
C PRO A 312 -5.32 1.57 14.75
N PRO A 313 -6.15 2.60 14.54
CA PRO A 313 -5.73 3.89 13.97
C PRO A 313 -4.96 4.75 14.98
N TYR A 314 -4.58 5.95 14.54
CA TYR A 314 -3.95 7.04 15.32
C TYR A 314 -2.53 6.81 15.84
N ARG A 315 -1.96 5.62 15.64
CA ARG A 315 -0.53 5.36 15.78
C ARG A 315 0.30 6.32 14.91
N THR A 316 1.52 6.61 15.38
CA THR A 316 2.49 7.48 14.72
C THR A 316 3.80 6.75 14.49
N ALA A 317 4.45 7.06 13.37
CA ALA A 317 5.82 6.65 13.05
C ALA A 317 6.67 7.90 12.79
N GLN A 318 7.94 7.86 13.17
CA GLN A 318 8.93 8.89 12.87
C GLN A 318 10.11 8.25 12.17
N PHE A 319 10.66 8.93 11.16
CA PHE A 319 11.83 8.50 10.42
C PHE A 319 12.58 9.66 9.77
N GLU A 320 13.82 9.40 9.37
CA GLU A 320 14.68 10.36 8.67
C GLU A 320 14.70 10.05 7.16
N LEU A 321 14.47 11.07 6.33
CA LEU A 321 14.68 11.04 4.89
C LEU A 321 16.04 11.69 4.58
N GLU A 322 16.98 10.94 4.03
CA GLU A 322 18.21 11.47 3.44
C GLU A 322 17.95 11.93 2.00
N PHE A 323 18.41 13.14 1.66
CA PHE A 323 18.31 13.62 0.29
C PHE A 323 19.17 12.76 -0.64
N GLY A 324 18.59 12.32 -1.76
CA GLY A 324 19.25 11.43 -2.73
C GLY A 324 19.41 9.97 -2.28
N LYS A 325 18.80 9.53 -1.17
CA LYS A 325 18.72 8.09 -0.79
C LYS A 325 17.34 7.64 -0.27
N GLY A 326 16.55 8.57 0.26
CA GLY A 326 15.23 8.27 0.83
C GLY A 326 15.27 7.88 2.32
N ILE A 327 14.38 6.98 2.73
CA ILE A 327 14.17 6.53 4.11
C ILE A 327 15.42 5.80 4.63
N CYS A 328 16.01 6.31 5.70
CA CYS A 328 17.15 5.66 6.35
C CYS A 328 16.71 4.65 7.42
N ARG A 329 16.72 3.36 7.04
CA ARG A 329 16.37 2.24 7.93
C ARG A 329 17.27 2.14 9.16
N GLU A 330 18.57 2.41 9.00
CA GLU A 330 19.54 2.37 10.09
C GLU A 330 19.18 3.38 11.18
N SER A 331 18.76 4.59 10.81
CA SER A 331 18.29 5.61 11.75
C SER A 331 17.02 5.17 12.50
N GLU A 332 16.04 4.56 11.80
CA GLU A 332 14.82 4.03 12.43
C GLU A 332 15.13 2.93 13.46
N LEU A 333 15.99 1.98 13.09
CA LEU A 333 16.39 0.88 13.96
C LEU A 333 17.16 1.38 15.19
N ILE A 334 17.97 2.43 15.06
CA ILE A 334 18.64 3.09 16.20
C ILE A 334 17.60 3.72 17.14
N GLU A 335 16.62 4.45 16.60
CA GLU A 335 15.60 5.15 17.42
C GLU A 335 14.66 4.18 18.13
N LEU A 336 14.21 3.13 17.45
CA LEU A 336 13.44 2.04 18.07
C LEU A 336 14.28 1.24 19.07
N GLY A 337 15.56 0.97 18.75
CA GLY A 337 16.50 0.31 19.65
C GLY A 337 16.71 1.08 20.96
N LEU A 338 16.79 2.41 20.89
CA LEU A 338 16.84 3.29 22.07
C LEU A 338 15.52 3.25 22.87
N LYS A 339 14.38 3.39 22.19
CA LYS A 339 13.04 3.38 22.81
C LYS A 339 12.77 2.07 23.57
N HIS A 340 13.15 0.92 22.98
CA HIS A 340 12.91 -0.41 23.56
C HIS A 340 14.09 -0.96 24.38
N LYS A 341 15.13 -0.14 24.64
CA LYS A 341 16.33 -0.43 25.46
C LYS A 341 17.23 -1.55 24.93
N PHE A 342 17.22 -1.82 23.63
CA PHE A 342 18.22 -2.67 22.96
C PHE A 342 19.54 -1.92 22.72
N ILE A 343 19.46 -0.61 22.52
CA ILE A 343 20.60 0.31 22.47
C ILE A 343 20.50 1.22 23.69
N MET A 344 21.60 1.38 24.41
CA MET A 344 21.68 2.28 25.56
C MET A 344 22.54 3.50 25.22
N LYS A 345 22.14 4.67 25.72
CA LYS A 345 22.87 5.94 25.53
C LYS A 345 23.66 6.25 26.79
N ALA A 346 25.00 6.18 26.71
CA ALA A 346 25.91 6.46 27.82
C ALA A 346 26.51 7.86 27.68
N GLY A 347 26.42 8.68 28.74
CA GLY A 347 27.11 9.98 28.82
C GLY A 347 26.78 10.98 27.71
N GLY A 348 25.57 10.93 27.13
CA GLY A 348 25.09 11.90 26.12
C GLY A 348 25.68 11.75 24.72
N ALA A 349 26.92 11.27 24.58
CA ALA A 349 27.63 11.12 23.30
C ALA A 349 27.84 9.66 22.86
N TYR A 350 27.83 8.69 23.77
CA TYR A 350 28.13 7.29 23.44
C TYR A 350 26.86 6.44 23.33
N TYR A 351 26.90 5.49 22.40
CA TYR A 351 25.87 4.49 22.18
C TYR A 351 26.48 3.11 22.42
N SER A 352 25.84 2.28 23.25
CA SER A 352 26.26 0.90 23.50
C SER A 352 25.20 -0.09 23.07
N MET A 353 25.62 -1.11 22.33
CA MET A 353 24.78 -2.21 21.86
C MET A 353 25.45 -3.52 22.30
N GLY A 354 24.94 -4.09 23.39
CA GLY A 354 25.65 -5.15 24.12
C GLY A 354 27.02 -4.66 24.59
N GLU A 355 28.08 -5.36 24.19
CA GLU A 355 29.47 -5.04 24.56
C GLU A 355 30.10 -3.94 23.70
N MET A 356 29.57 -3.68 22.50
CA MET A 356 30.12 -2.71 21.56
C MET A 356 29.76 -1.28 21.94
N LYS A 357 30.72 -0.36 21.82
CA LYS A 357 30.57 1.08 22.14
C LYS A 357 30.92 1.93 20.92
N PHE A 358 30.03 2.87 20.58
CA PHE A 358 30.15 3.78 19.45
C PHE A 358 30.08 5.24 19.92
N CYS A 359 30.82 6.13 19.27
CA CYS A 359 30.77 7.58 19.54
C CYS A 359 29.86 8.28 18.52
N GLY A 360 28.72 8.82 18.98
CA GLY A 360 27.73 9.51 18.16
C GLY A 360 26.79 8.60 17.34
N LYS A 361 25.67 9.16 16.87
CA LYS A 361 24.66 8.47 16.02
C LYS A 361 25.26 8.03 14.68
N ASP A 362 26.15 8.84 14.11
CA ASP A 362 26.84 8.56 12.84
C ASP A 362 27.69 7.28 12.86
N ALA A 363 28.38 6.98 13.96
CA ALA A 363 29.28 5.83 14.03
C ALA A 363 28.51 4.51 14.05
N ILE A 364 27.47 4.41 14.88
CA ILE A 364 26.59 3.24 14.92
C ILE A 364 25.80 3.09 13.61
N LYS A 365 25.43 4.19 12.95
CA LYS A 365 24.78 4.18 11.64
C LYS A 365 25.66 3.59 10.53
N ARG A 366 26.95 3.96 10.47
CA ARG A 366 27.91 3.31 9.54
C ARG A 366 28.08 1.82 9.86
N TYR A 367 28.24 1.49 11.14
CA TYR A 367 28.39 0.11 11.57
C TYR A 367 27.20 -0.79 11.15
N LEU A 368 25.96 -0.30 11.27
CA LEU A 368 24.76 -1.01 10.83
C LEU A 368 24.62 -1.09 9.30
N ALA A 369 25.15 -0.10 8.56
CA ALA A 369 25.18 -0.14 7.10
C ALA A 369 26.23 -1.14 6.55
N GLU A 370 27.36 -1.30 7.25
CA GLU A 370 28.42 -2.26 6.92
C GLU A 370 28.04 -3.70 7.34
N ASN A 371 27.35 -3.89 8.46
CA ASN A 371 27.08 -5.19 9.07
C ASN A 371 25.60 -5.60 8.94
N LEU A 372 25.22 -6.07 7.75
CA LEU A 372 23.85 -6.48 7.41
C LEU A 372 23.27 -7.53 8.37
N SER A 373 24.06 -8.51 8.79
CA SER A 373 23.64 -9.59 9.71
C SER A 373 23.19 -9.06 11.07
N VAL A 374 23.94 -8.10 11.63
CA VAL A 374 23.63 -7.47 12.93
C VAL A 374 22.38 -6.58 12.81
N ARG A 375 22.20 -5.93 11.65
CA ARG A 375 21.00 -5.14 11.34
C ARG A 375 19.75 -6.02 11.31
N GLU A 376 19.81 -7.17 10.64
CA GLU A 376 18.71 -8.15 10.58
C GLU A 376 18.41 -8.77 11.95
N GLU A 377 19.43 -9.15 12.73
CA GLU A 377 19.26 -9.66 14.09
C GLU A 377 18.55 -8.64 15.00
N LEU A 378 18.93 -7.36 14.91
CA LEU A 378 18.30 -6.28 15.68
C LEU A 378 16.88 -5.99 15.20
N GLU A 379 16.60 -6.06 13.89
CA GLU A 379 15.25 -5.95 13.34
C GLU A 379 14.35 -7.10 13.84
N THR A 380 14.83 -8.34 13.83
CA THR A 380 14.08 -9.50 14.33
C THR A 380 13.73 -9.34 15.82
N LYS A 381 14.71 -8.99 16.67
CA LYS A 381 14.48 -8.75 18.11
C LYS A 381 13.50 -7.61 18.39
N LEU A 382 13.56 -6.53 17.59
CA LEU A 382 12.58 -5.45 17.67
C LEU A 382 11.18 -5.92 17.26
N ARG A 383 11.08 -6.69 16.16
CA ARG A 383 9.82 -7.20 15.62
C ARG A 383 9.13 -8.14 16.59
N GLU A 384 9.84 -9.09 17.19
CA GLU A 384 9.32 -10.00 18.22
C GLU A 384 8.70 -9.21 19.39
N LYS A 385 9.48 -8.30 19.99
CA LYS A 385 9.03 -7.49 21.13
C LYS A 385 7.80 -6.62 20.82
N LEU A 386 7.71 -6.10 19.60
CA LEU A 386 6.61 -5.22 19.17
C LEU A 386 5.36 -5.98 18.72
N VAL A 387 5.50 -7.24 18.30
CA VAL A 387 4.38 -8.14 17.96
C VAL A 387 3.80 -8.83 19.21
N ASP A 388 4.60 -9.04 20.26
CA ASP A 388 4.15 -9.61 21.54
C ASP A 388 3.58 -8.58 22.55
N GLU A 389 3.87 -7.28 22.39
CA GLU A 389 3.33 -6.21 23.25
C GLU A 389 1.85 -5.74 23.01
N PRO A 390 1.03 -6.13 22.01
CA PRO A 390 -0.29 -5.55 21.76
C PRO A 390 -1.39 -6.01 22.74
N LYS A 391 -1.02 -6.40 23.97
CA LYS A 391 -1.92 -6.79 25.06
C LYS A 391 -1.71 -6.02 26.38
N LYS A 392 -0.89 -4.96 26.41
CA LYS A 392 -0.65 -4.14 27.62
C LYS A 392 -0.63 -2.62 27.37
N GLU A 393 -1.70 -2.09 26.81
CA GLU A 393 -2.17 -0.73 27.11
C GLU A 393 -3.33 -0.90 28.09
N LYS A 394 -3.06 -0.94 29.42
CA LYS A 394 -3.09 0.23 30.30
C LYS A 394 -4.35 1.08 30.09
N GLU A 395 -5.40 0.69 30.79
CA GLU A 395 -6.45 1.62 31.21
C GLU A 395 -5.77 2.81 31.90
N VAL A 396 -6.05 4.02 31.41
CA VAL A 396 -5.69 5.25 32.11
C VAL A 396 -6.87 5.57 33.01
N GLU A 397 -6.63 5.48 34.32
CA GLU A 397 -7.61 5.85 35.35
C GLU A 397 -8.03 7.31 35.15
N THR A 398 -9.31 7.51 34.83
CA THR A 398 -9.94 8.82 34.93
C THR A 398 -10.35 9.05 36.39
N THR A 399 -9.46 9.62 37.19
CA THR A 399 -9.79 10.11 38.53
C THR A 399 -10.23 11.56 38.47
N ASP A 400 -11.54 11.76 38.54
CA ASP A 400 -12.23 12.76 39.36
C ASP A 400 -11.60 14.17 39.52
N THR A 401 -12.16 15.13 38.78
CA THR A 401 -12.27 16.53 39.21
C THR A 401 -13.62 17.10 38.77
N GLU A 402 -14.67 16.75 39.50
CA GLU A 402 -15.84 17.63 39.66
C GLU A 402 -15.80 18.22 41.09
N ASP A 403 -16.50 19.34 41.28
CA ASP A 403 -16.62 20.13 42.52
C ASP A 403 -15.36 20.83 43.07
N ILE A 404 -15.24 22.13 42.77
CA ILE A 404 -15.05 23.17 43.79
C ILE A 404 -15.59 24.53 43.29
N ILE A 405 -16.66 24.96 43.95
CA ILE A 405 -17.13 26.35 44.15
C ILE A 405 -17.60 27.14 42.90
N ALA A 406 -18.92 27.16 42.72
CA ALA A 406 -19.63 28.38 42.34
C ALA A 406 -19.92 29.21 43.61
N LEU A 407 -19.68 30.52 43.56
CA LEU A 407 -20.25 31.61 44.38
C LEU A 407 -19.32 32.85 44.33
N ASP A 408 -19.64 33.84 43.49
CA ASP A 408 -19.68 35.24 43.95
C ASP A 408 -20.42 36.16 42.95
N SER A 409 -20.65 37.41 43.38
CA SER A 409 -21.25 38.57 42.69
C SER A 409 -22.78 38.56 42.46
N THR A 410 -23.52 38.81 43.54
CA THR A 410 -24.77 39.60 43.49
C THR A 410 -24.46 41.08 43.72
N ASP A 411 -25.08 41.95 42.93
CA ASP A 411 -25.53 43.32 43.23
C ASP A 411 -24.61 44.30 43.99
N GLU A 412 -24.11 45.32 43.26
CA GLU A 412 -24.23 46.72 43.70
C GLU A 412 -24.61 47.61 42.49
N GLU A 413 -25.78 48.25 42.55
CA GLU A 413 -26.04 49.49 41.81
C GLU A 413 -25.33 50.66 42.52
N VAL A 414 -24.97 51.74 41.80
CA VAL A 414 -25.38 53.15 42.11
C VAL A 414 -24.59 54.21 41.31
N THR A 415 -25.34 55.07 40.61
CA THR A 415 -25.02 56.43 40.06
C THR A 415 -23.90 56.68 39.04
N ALA A 416 -24.33 57.09 37.84
CA ALA A 416 -24.10 58.40 37.17
C ALA A 416 -22.75 59.15 37.30
N VAL A 417 -22.22 59.63 36.16
CA VAL A 417 -22.08 61.07 35.79
C VAL A 417 -21.68 61.18 34.29
N GLU A 418 -22.02 62.31 33.66
CA GLU A 418 -21.81 62.64 32.24
C GLU A 418 -20.35 62.92 31.86
N ALA A 419 -19.98 62.59 30.60
CA ALA A 419 -19.10 63.37 29.71
C ALA A 419 -19.11 62.80 28.28
#